data_AF-A0A9E5B531-F1
#
_entry.id   AF-A0A9E5B531-F1
#
_cell.length_a   1.000
_cell.length_b   1.000
_cell.length_c   1.000
_cell.angle_alpha   90.00
_cell.angle_beta   90.00
_cell.angle_gamma   90.00
#
_symmetry.space_group_name_H-M   'P 1'
#
loop_
_entity.id
_entity.type
_entity.pdbx_description
1 polymer ?
#
loop_
_entity_poly.entity_id
_entity_poly.type
_entity_poly.pdbx_seq_one_letter_code
_entity_poly.pdbx_strand_id
1 'polypeptide(L)'
;MRPARTGRHTPAAVGEADTKPAYIMGHSGQALALAGDFWKQMRRLQAGGACMRPVDAYPLRTMFLRSLVLMLAGCTLSLGEVPVPVSRPVAGSAAPAVSPIPADAVVPAIATTPKRVVVIPVEGEIASPVLYILRRGLKEAIDEKADAVVLDMKTPGGALNVTFEIMEALGKFPSETVTYVNNEAISAGAFIAAMTGEIWFSPDGIIGAAAPVSGTGQEVDATMKMKIVSYLKARLRSISEGKGYRGQVISAMVDSDYELKIEGEVLKAKGELLSLTASESAKAYGHPPRALLSAGTAKTMEELLTKKFGAGGYTVKRLEITWSERLAVLLNTISPILMGLGLLALFIEFKSPSFGILGISGFLLLGVVFLGSYVAGLSGHEPILVFSLGLLLLLAEVIFFPGVIVAALAGLLLMIGSLVWAMADLWPNQPITVAWSGDVFVGPLQNLGLALALAVGLGLALIRFIPDGWFWDRLAVGAVIDGAAQNSGGSPAAVGLSALVGQRGVAATGLFPSGQVEIDGRRYEASVAVGSIDAGATVIVCGRTDFGLVVERADA
;
A
#
# COMPACT_ATOMS: atom_id res chain seq x y z
N MET A 1 41.17 -27.65 -74.40
CA MET A 1 40.64 -28.65 -75.35
C MET A 1 39.11 -28.49 -75.43
N ARG A 2 38.58 -28.53 -76.66
CA ARG A 2 37.19 -28.32 -77.14
C ARG A 2 36.08 -29.16 -76.41
N PRO A 3 34.77 -28.96 -76.70
CA PRO A 3 33.98 -27.72 -76.75
C PRO A 3 32.49 -27.91 -76.29
N ALA A 4 31.70 -26.85 -76.49
CA ALA A 4 30.25 -26.65 -76.44
C ALA A 4 29.27 -27.81 -76.79
N ARG A 5 28.05 -27.71 -76.24
CA ARG A 5 26.81 -28.08 -76.95
C ARG A 5 25.67 -27.10 -76.67
N THR A 6 25.25 -26.43 -77.73
CA THR A 6 24.03 -25.66 -77.90
C THR A 6 22.85 -26.56 -78.22
N GLY A 7 21.65 -26.17 -77.79
CA GLY A 7 20.36 -26.73 -78.23
C GLY A 7 19.28 -25.67 -78.13
N ARG A 8 18.73 -25.27 -79.28
CA ARG A 8 17.75 -24.21 -79.52
C ARG A 8 16.34 -24.80 -79.74
N HIS A 9 15.33 -23.91 -79.64
CA HIS A 9 14.02 -23.91 -80.34
C HIS A 9 12.95 -24.90 -79.83
N THR A 10 11.65 -24.60 -79.69
CA THR A 10 10.76 -23.47 -80.07
C THR A 10 9.37 -23.65 -79.40
N PRO A 11 8.43 -22.68 -79.51
CA PRO A 11 7.27 -22.48 -78.63
C PRO A 11 5.93 -23.01 -79.19
N ALA A 12 4.94 -23.16 -78.31
CA ALA A 12 3.50 -23.23 -78.60
C ALA A 12 2.74 -23.21 -77.25
N ALA A 13 1.56 -22.64 -77.06
CA ALA A 13 0.71 -21.76 -77.82
C ALA A 13 -0.31 -21.16 -76.82
N VAL A 14 -0.86 -20.02 -77.20
CA VAL A 14 -1.84 -19.22 -76.47
C VAL A 14 -3.16 -19.97 -76.35
N GLY A 15 -3.76 -19.93 -75.16
CA GLY A 15 -5.16 -20.24 -74.90
C GLY A 15 -5.72 -19.20 -73.94
N GLU A 16 -6.27 -18.13 -74.51
CA GLU A 16 -6.98 -17.08 -73.81
C GLU A 16 -8.47 -17.44 -73.78
N ALA A 17 -9.04 -17.69 -72.60
CA ALA A 17 -10.48 -17.63 -72.37
C ALA A 17 -10.80 -17.45 -70.88
N ASP A 18 -11.39 -16.29 -70.61
CA ASP A 18 -12.36 -15.95 -69.57
C ASP A 18 -11.99 -15.92 -68.08
N THR A 19 -11.89 -14.69 -67.63
CA THR A 19 -11.93 -14.17 -66.27
C THR A 19 -13.23 -14.48 -65.52
N LYS A 20 -13.13 -15.03 -64.29
CA LYS A 20 -13.85 -14.57 -63.08
C LYS A 20 -12.99 -14.82 -61.82
N PRO A 21 -13.00 -13.91 -60.82
CA PRO A 21 -12.01 -13.90 -59.74
C PRO A 21 -12.36 -14.88 -58.61
N ALA A 22 -11.42 -15.74 -58.23
CA ALA A 22 -11.48 -16.49 -56.98
C ALA A 22 -10.90 -15.64 -55.84
N TYR A 23 -11.75 -15.39 -54.84
CA TYR A 23 -11.45 -14.68 -53.59
C TYR A 23 -10.21 -15.26 -52.88
N ILE A 24 -9.20 -14.41 -52.61
CA ILE A 24 -8.10 -14.72 -51.69
C ILE A 24 -8.61 -14.50 -50.27
N MET A 25 -8.79 -15.58 -49.52
CA MET A 25 -9.15 -15.57 -48.10
C MET A 25 -7.92 -15.17 -47.27
N GLY A 26 -8.01 -14.07 -46.53
CA GLY A 26 -6.92 -13.50 -45.75
C GLY A 26 -6.53 -14.30 -44.50
N HIS A 27 -5.35 -13.97 -43.96
CA HIS A 27 -4.64 -14.57 -42.82
C HIS A 27 -5.40 -14.62 -41.46
N SER A 28 -6.68 -14.29 -41.40
CA SER A 28 -7.52 -14.40 -40.19
C SER A 28 -8.11 -15.81 -39.98
N GLY A 29 -8.19 -16.65 -41.02
CA GLY A 29 -8.76 -18.00 -40.92
C GLY A 29 -7.86 -19.03 -40.22
N GLN A 30 -6.54 -18.88 -40.33
CA GLN A 30 -5.57 -19.86 -39.77
C GLN A 30 -5.40 -19.70 -38.24
N ALA A 31 -5.55 -18.49 -37.71
CA ALA A 31 -5.50 -18.23 -36.27
C ALA A 31 -6.74 -18.78 -35.53
N LEU A 32 -7.93 -18.72 -36.15
CA LEU A 32 -9.15 -19.28 -35.56
C LEU A 32 -9.16 -20.82 -35.52
N ALA A 33 -8.53 -21.48 -36.50
CA ALA A 33 -8.39 -22.93 -36.53
C ALA A 33 -7.50 -23.44 -35.37
N LEU A 34 -6.38 -22.75 -35.11
CA LEU A 34 -5.44 -23.09 -34.02
C LEU A 34 -6.03 -22.84 -32.61
N ALA A 35 -6.85 -21.80 -32.45
CA ALA A 35 -7.55 -21.53 -31.20
C ALA A 35 -8.66 -22.56 -30.90
N GLY A 36 -9.30 -23.09 -31.96
CA GLY A 36 -10.31 -24.13 -31.88
C GLY A 36 -9.76 -25.48 -31.40
N ASP A 37 -8.57 -25.86 -31.87
CA ASP A 37 -7.90 -27.10 -31.46
C ASP A 37 -7.38 -27.02 -30.02
N PHE A 38 -6.90 -25.86 -29.59
CA PHE A 38 -6.51 -25.61 -28.19
C PHE A 38 -7.68 -25.78 -27.21
N TRP A 39 -8.86 -25.28 -27.54
CA TRP A 39 -10.06 -25.41 -26.70
C TRP A 39 -10.68 -26.81 -26.68
N LYS A 40 -10.53 -27.58 -27.77
CA LYS A 40 -10.90 -29.01 -27.80
C LYS A 40 -9.98 -29.85 -26.91
N GLN A 41 -8.70 -29.49 -26.81
CA GLN A 41 -7.71 -30.24 -26.04
C GLN A 41 -7.79 -29.92 -24.53
N MET A 42 -8.10 -28.67 -24.15
CA MET A 42 -8.43 -28.31 -22.77
C MET A 42 -9.69 -29.02 -22.25
N ARG A 43 -10.74 -29.15 -23.08
CA ARG A 43 -11.95 -29.89 -22.70
C ARG A 43 -11.71 -31.39 -22.46
N ARG A 44 -10.70 -31.98 -23.09
CA ARG A 44 -10.29 -33.38 -22.83
C ARG A 44 -9.55 -33.53 -21.50
N LEU A 45 -8.86 -32.49 -21.02
CA LEU A 45 -8.17 -32.48 -19.73
C LEU A 45 -9.12 -32.27 -18.54
N GLN A 46 -10.28 -31.63 -18.74
CA GLN A 46 -11.33 -31.50 -17.70
C GLN A 46 -12.24 -32.72 -17.56
N ALA A 47 -12.26 -33.65 -18.52
CA ALA A 47 -13.21 -34.77 -18.55
C ALA A 47 -12.63 -36.12 -18.05
N GLY A 48 -11.38 -36.17 -17.60
CA GLY A 48 -10.74 -37.40 -17.12
C GLY A 48 -10.37 -37.33 -15.65
N GLY A 49 -11.25 -37.79 -14.76
CA GLY A 49 -10.89 -38.05 -13.37
C GLY A 49 -10.04 -39.31 -13.27
N ALA A 50 -8.73 -39.17 -13.06
CA ALA A 50 -7.89 -40.23 -12.48
C ALA A 50 -6.56 -39.69 -11.94
N CYS A 51 -6.33 -40.05 -10.68
CA CYS A 51 -5.15 -39.94 -9.82
C CYS A 51 -3.77 -39.94 -10.53
N MET A 52 -2.87 -39.03 -10.16
CA MET A 52 -1.43 -39.14 -10.48
C MET A 52 -0.59 -38.94 -9.20
N ARG A 53 0.31 -39.91 -8.96
CA ARG A 53 1.28 -39.95 -7.84
C ARG A 53 2.55 -39.17 -8.20
N PRO A 54 3.38 -38.77 -7.22
CA PRO A 54 4.42 -37.77 -7.40
C PRO A 54 5.79 -38.41 -7.66
N VAL A 55 6.11 -38.70 -8.92
CA VAL A 55 7.50 -38.74 -9.39
C VAL A 55 7.44 -38.48 -10.90
N ASP A 56 8.09 -37.41 -11.35
CA ASP A 56 8.54 -37.10 -12.74
C ASP A 56 8.44 -35.60 -12.99
N ALA A 57 9.38 -34.87 -12.38
CA ALA A 57 9.82 -33.58 -12.89
C ALA A 57 10.52 -33.79 -14.25
N TYR A 58 10.46 -32.76 -15.11
CA TYR A 58 11.00 -32.64 -16.48
C TYR A 58 10.06 -33.16 -17.59
N PRO A 59 9.26 -32.26 -18.22
CA PRO A 59 9.79 -31.52 -19.37
C PRO A 59 9.11 -30.15 -19.63
N LEU A 60 9.66 -29.05 -19.10
CA LEU A 60 9.35 -27.69 -19.60
C LEU A 60 10.54 -27.02 -20.29
N ARG A 61 11.77 -27.50 -20.03
CA ARG A 61 13.00 -26.96 -20.61
C ARG A 61 13.23 -27.37 -22.07
N THR A 62 12.68 -28.49 -22.53
CA THR A 62 12.85 -28.99 -23.91
C THR A 62 11.89 -28.35 -24.91
N MET A 63 10.73 -27.82 -24.46
CA MET A 63 9.80 -27.08 -25.34
C MET A 63 10.28 -25.65 -25.62
N PHE A 64 10.85 -24.96 -24.65
CA PHE A 64 11.39 -23.60 -24.85
C PHE A 64 12.61 -23.58 -25.78
N LEU A 65 13.46 -24.60 -25.71
CA LEU A 65 14.67 -24.68 -26.53
C LEU A 65 14.37 -24.98 -28.02
N ARG A 66 13.28 -25.69 -28.33
CA ARG A 66 12.86 -25.95 -29.72
C ARG A 66 12.18 -24.73 -30.36
N SER A 67 11.46 -23.92 -29.59
CA SER A 67 10.85 -22.68 -30.10
C SER A 67 11.87 -21.55 -30.32
N LEU A 68 12.96 -21.53 -29.55
CA LEU A 68 14.03 -20.52 -29.69
C LEU A 68 14.96 -20.80 -30.90
N VAL A 69 15.19 -22.07 -31.25
CA VAL A 69 16.04 -22.48 -32.39
C VAL A 69 15.35 -22.27 -33.74
N LEU A 70 14.01 -22.33 -33.81
CA LEU A 70 13.25 -22.03 -35.04
C LEU A 70 13.08 -20.53 -35.31
N MET A 71 13.20 -19.68 -34.28
CA MET A 71 13.09 -18.23 -34.44
C MET A 71 14.40 -17.57 -34.92
N LEU A 72 15.55 -18.23 -34.72
CA LEU A 72 16.87 -17.74 -35.17
C LEU A 72 17.29 -18.25 -36.56
N ALA A 73 16.53 -19.17 -37.17
CA ALA A 73 16.80 -19.68 -38.53
C ALA A 73 16.06 -18.91 -39.65
N GLY A 74 15.27 -17.88 -39.31
CA GLY A 74 14.49 -17.06 -40.27
C GLY A 74 15.18 -15.79 -40.78
N CYS A 75 16.40 -15.50 -40.33
CA CYS A 75 17.14 -14.29 -40.72
C CYS A 75 18.49 -14.65 -41.33
N THR A 76 18.50 -15.13 -42.58
CA THR A 76 19.58 -14.90 -43.56
C THR A 76 19.09 -15.38 -44.94
N LEU A 77 19.50 -14.67 -46.00
CA LEU A 77 19.23 -14.88 -47.44
C LEU A 77 17.97 -14.20 -48.02
N SER A 78 18.14 -12.95 -48.46
CA SER A 78 18.02 -12.64 -49.89
C SER A 78 18.64 -11.27 -50.18
N LEU A 79 19.88 -11.28 -50.69
CA LEU A 79 20.45 -10.19 -51.47
C LEU A 79 19.83 -10.28 -52.86
N GLY A 80 18.98 -9.30 -53.21
CA GLY A 80 18.44 -9.12 -54.55
C GLY A 80 18.57 -7.66 -54.94
N GLU A 81 19.36 -7.40 -55.98
CA GLU A 81 19.68 -6.07 -56.52
C GLU A 81 18.41 -5.29 -56.93
N VAL A 82 18.35 -4.02 -56.54
CA VAL A 82 17.35 -3.06 -57.04
C VAL A 82 17.96 -2.33 -58.25
N PRO A 83 17.34 -2.33 -59.43
CA PRO A 83 17.87 -1.62 -60.59
C PRO A 83 17.73 -0.11 -60.40
N VAL A 84 18.85 0.60 -60.57
CA VAL A 84 18.93 2.07 -60.61
C VAL A 84 18.36 2.56 -61.95
N PRO A 85 17.37 3.47 -61.96
CA PRO A 85 16.97 4.12 -63.20
C PRO A 85 18.01 5.17 -63.60
N VAL A 86 18.67 4.93 -64.72
CA VAL A 86 19.50 5.89 -65.44
C VAL A 86 18.60 6.97 -66.03
N SER A 87 18.70 8.20 -65.52
CA SER A 87 18.12 9.37 -66.16
C SER A 87 19.02 9.83 -67.32
N ARG A 88 18.44 9.91 -68.52
CA ARG A 88 19.05 10.53 -69.70
C ARG A 88 19.08 12.07 -69.52
N PRO A 89 20.08 12.77 -70.09
CA PRO A 89 20.09 14.22 -70.09
C PRO A 89 19.04 14.74 -71.09
N VAL A 90 18.05 15.48 -70.60
CA VAL A 90 17.18 16.29 -71.46
C VAL A 90 17.80 17.69 -71.52
N ALA A 91 18.11 18.10 -72.74
CA ALA A 91 18.62 19.42 -73.07
C ALA A 91 17.57 20.51 -72.84
N GLY A 92 18.04 21.65 -72.32
CA GLY A 92 17.52 23.01 -72.56
C GLY A 92 16.02 23.27 -72.43
N SER A 93 15.62 23.92 -71.33
CA SER A 93 14.50 24.87 -71.36
C SER A 93 14.71 25.94 -70.30
N ALA A 94 14.51 27.19 -70.71
CA ALA A 94 14.79 28.42 -69.99
C ALA A 94 14.02 28.56 -68.66
N ALA A 95 14.64 29.30 -67.73
CA ALA A 95 14.05 29.69 -66.45
C ALA A 95 12.73 30.46 -66.64
N PRO A 96 11.66 30.17 -65.87
CA PRO A 96 10.49 31.03 -65.85
C PRO A 96 10.78 32.27 -64.99
N ALA A 97 10.35 33.42 -65.49
CA ALA A 97 10.42 34.71 -64.82
C ALA A 97 9.64 34.70 -63.51
N VAL A 98 10.25 35.22 -62.45
CA VAL A 98 9.61 35.47 -61.15
C VAL A 98 8.61 36.60 -61.30
N SER A 99 7.32 36.30 -61.17
CA SER A 99 6.29 37.32 -60.94
C SER A 99 6.23 37.66 -59.44
N PRO A 100 6.05 38.95 -59.06
CA PRO A 100 5.97 39.33 -57.66
C PRO A 100 4.66 38.82 -57.03
N ILE A 101 4.80 38.20 -55.85
CA ILE A 101 3.69 37.74 -55.00
C ILE A 101 2.95 38.98 -54.45
N PRO A 102 1.59 39.05 -54.52
CA PRO A 102 0.84 40.14 -53.92
C PRO A 102 0.98 40.13 -52.39
N ALA A 103 1.14 41.32 -51.80
CA ALA A 103 1.51 41.52 -50.39
C ALA A 103 0.39 41.24 -49.35
N ASP A 104 -0.71 40.58 -49.72
CA ASP A 104 -1.87 40.37 -48.83
C ASP A 104 -2.26 38.89 -48.63
N ALA A 105 -1.31 37.96 -48.81
CA ALA A 105 -1.52 36.58 -48.39
C ALA A 105 -1.41 36.49 -46.85
N VAL A 106 -2.54 36.67 -46.16
CA VAL A 106 -2.71 36.25 -44.77
C VAL A 106 -2.37 34.77 -44.70
N VAL A 107 -1.21 34.45 -44.14
CA VAL A 107 -0.79 33.09 -43.86
C VAL A 107 -1.83 32.51 -42.89
N PRO A 108 -2.56 31.45 -43.24
CA PRO A 108 -3.44 30.80 -42.28
C PRO A 108 -2.57 30.28 -41.14
N ALA A 109 -2.89 30.70 -39.91
CA ALA A 109 -2.27 30.14 -38.72
C ALA A 109 -2.42 28.62 -38.80
N ILE A 110 -1.28 27.91 -38.84
CA ILE A 110 -1.26 26.45 -38.82
C ILE A 110 -2.00 26.04 -37.56
N ALA A 111 -3.19 25.45 -37.69
CA ALA A 111 -3.92 24.88 -36.59
C ALA A 111 -3.10 23.69 -36.06
N THR A 112 -2.27 23.94 -35.06
CA THR A 112 -1.54 22.89 -34.35
C THR A 112 -2.57 22.00 -33.68
N THR A 113 -2.48 20.69 -33.93
CA THR A 113 -3.32 19.73 -33.22
C THR A 113 -3.05 19.92 -31.71
N PRO A 114 -4.09 20.14 -30.88
CA PRO A 114 -3.90 20.41 -29.47
C PRO A 114 -3.20 19.22 -28.81
N LYS A 115 -2.15 19.53 -28.05
CA LYS A 115 -1.38 18.55 -27.28
C LYS A 115 -2.26 17.88 -26.25
N ARG A 116 -2.23 16.55 -26.17
CA ARG A 116 -2.95 15.79 -25.13
C ARG A 116 -2.11 15.77 -23.87
N VAL A 117 -2.63 16.34 -22.79
CA VAL A 117 -1.93 16.45 -21.51
C VAL A 117 -2.71 15.73 -20.43
N VAL A 118 -2.06 14.82 -19.72
CA VAL A 118 -2.64 14.13 -18.55
C VAL A 118 -2.02 14.72 -17.29
N VAL A 119 -2.87 15.19 -16.36
CA VAL A 119 -2.45 15.69 -15.05
C VAL A 119 -2.66 14.59 -14.02
N ILE A 120 -1.59 14.18 -13.34
CA ILE A 120 -1.60 13.14 -12.30
C ILE A 120 -1.33 13.81 -10.95
N PRO A 121 -2.25 13.69 -9.97
CA PRO A 121 -2.01 14.22 -8.64
C PRO A 121 -0.99 13.37 -7.87
N VAL A 122 -0.01 14.03 -7.25
CA VAL A 122 0.98 13.44 -6.34
C VAL A 122 0.92 14.24 -5.04
N GLU A 123 -0.04 13.88 -4.19
CA GLU A 123 -0.38 14.62 -2.98
C GLU A 123 -0.17 13.80 -1.71
N GLY A 124 0.34 14.44 -0.67
CA GLY A 124 0.55 13.82 0.64
C GLY A 124 1.79 12.93 0.69
N GLU A 125 1.80 11.99 1.63
CA GLU A 125 2.92 11.09 1.86
C GLU A 125 3.13 10.13 0.67
N ILE A 126 4.37 10.01 0.20
CA ILE A 126 4.76 9.07 -0.85
C ILE A 126 4.75 7.64 -0.28
N ALA A 127 3.61 6.98 -0.47
CA ALA A 127 3.38 5.58 -0.14
C ALA A 127 2.75 4.83 -1.32
N SER A 128 2.57 3.52 -1.17
CA SER A 128 2.02 2.66 -2.23
C SER A 128 0.73 3.15 -2.88
N PRO A 129 -0.25 3.75 -2.16
CA PRO A 129 -1.44 4.35 -2.80
C PRO A 129 -1.10 5.38 -3.88
N VAL A 130 -0.16 6.30 -3.61
CA VAL A 130 0.28 7.33 -4.57
C VAL A 130 0.97 6.70 -5.77
N LEU A 131 1.78 5.66 -5.55
CA LEU A 131 2.41 4.89 -6.63
C LEU A 131 1.37 4.21 -7.54
N TYR A 132 0.30 3.63 -6.99
CA TYR A 132 -0.76 3.02 -7.79
C TYR A 132 -1.53 4.05 -8.61
N ILE A 133 -1.87 5.20 -8.02
CA ILE A 133 -2.49 6.33 -8.73
C ILE A 133 -1.59 6.77 -9.88
N LEU A 134 -0.30 6.93 -9.63
CA LEU A 134 0.68 7.35 -10.64
C LEU A 134 0.85 6.31 -11.76
N ARG A 135 0.98 5.02 -11.42
CA ARG A 135 1.07 3.94 -12.41
C ARG A 135 -0.19 3.87 -13.29
N ARG A 136 -1.37 4.01 -12.69
CA ARG A 136 -2.65 4.05 -13.40
C ARG A 136 -2.69 5.25 -14.35
N GLY A 137 -2.36 6.45 -13.86
CA GLY A 137 -2.36 7.66 -14.68
C GLY A 137 -1.33 7.62 -15.81
N LEU A 138 -0.14 7.08 -15.57
CA LEU A 138 0.86 6.88 -16.63
C LEU A 138 0.39 5.87 -17.67
N LYS A 139 -0.23 4.76 -17.25
CA LYS A 139 -0.78 3.77 -18.17
C LYS A 139 -1.87 4.38 -19.05
N GLU A 140 -2.79 5.12 -18.45
CA GLU A 140 -3.86 5.82 -19.15
C GLU A 140 -3.30 6.87 -20.14
N ALA A 141 -2.28 7.62 -19.71
CA ALA A 141 -1.57 8.55 -20.59
C ALA A 141 -0.88 7.85 -21.78
N ILE A 142 -0.32 6.66 -21.58
CA ILE A 142 0.29 5.86 -22.67
C ILE A 142 -0.80 5.34 -23.62
N ASP A 143 -1.88 4.78 -23.08
CA ASP A 143 -2.99 4.21 -23.85
C ASP A 143 -3.67 5.29 -24.71
N GLU A 144 -3.80 6.51 -24.20
CA GLU A 144 -4.33 7.68 -24.90
C GLU A 144 -3.31 8.42 -25.77
N LYS A 145 -2.06 7.94 -25.81
CA LYS A 145 -0.95 8.57 -26.54
C LYS A 145 -0.81 10.05 -26.18
N ALA A 146 -0.84 10.36 -24.90
CA ALA A 146 -0.63 11.71 -24.39
C ALA A 146 0.73 12.25 -24.85
N ASP A 147 0.74 13.51 -25.25
CA ASP A 147 1.96 14.23 -25.62
C ASP A 147 2.77 14.63 -24.39
N ALA A 148 2.10 14.86 -23.26
CA ALA A 148 2.74 15.19 -22.00
C ALA A 148 1.99 14.65 -20.77
N VAL A 149 2.74 14.36 -19.71
CA VAL A 149 2.22 14.12 -18.36
C VAL A 149 2.71 15.23 -17.43
N VAL A 150 1.80 15.82 -16.67
CA VAL A 150 2.12 16.79 -15.62
C VAL A 150 1.82 16.17 -14.26
N LEU A 151 2.82 16.11 -13.39
CA LEU A 151 2.65 15.72 -12.00
C LEU A 151 2.26 16.98 -11.20
N ASP A 152 1.06 17.02 -10.64
CA ASP A 152 0.64 18.05 -9.70
C ASP A 152 1.18 17.66 -8.32
N MET A 153 2.31 18.24 -7.94
CA MET A 153 3.16 17.80 -6.83
C MET A 153 2.89 18.63 -5.58
N LYS A 154 2.45 17.95 -4.52
CA LYS A 154 2.29 18.53 -3.18
C LYS A 154 2.61 17.46 -2.13
N THR A 155 3.89 17.29 -1.81
CA THR A 155 4.33 16.22 -0.92
C THR A 155 5.42 16.66 0.07
N PRO A 156 5.31 16.25 1.34
CA PRO A 156 6.39 16.39 2.33
C PRO A 156 7.47 15.32 2.18
N GLY A 157 7.26 14.29 1.34
CA GLY A 157 8.14 13.13 1.21
C GLY A 157 7.43 11.80 1.50
N GLY A 158 8.20 10.75 1.73
CA GLY A 158 7.68 9.42 2.09
C GLY A 158 8.71 8.33 1.86
N ALA A 159 8.23 7.11 1.60
CA ALA A 159 9.06 5.91 1.54
C ALA A 159 10.01 5.89 0.33
N LEU A 160 11.28 5.57 0.58
CA LEU A 160 12.35 5.65 -0.43
C LEU A 160 12.22 4.59 -1.54
N ASN A 161 11.77 3.37 -1.21
CA ASN A 161 11.45 2.33 -2.19
C ASN A 161 10.35 2.78 -3.16
N VAL A 162 9.25 3.30 -2.61
CA VAL A 162 8.11 3.78 -3.39
C VAL A 162 8.57 4.92 -4.31
N THR A 163 9.44 5.79 -3.81
CA THR A 163 10.10 6.83 -4.60
C THR A 163 10.85 6.22 -5.79
N PHE A 164 11.68 5.20 -5.59
CA PHE A 164 12.37 4.52 -6.69
C PHE A 164 11.41 3.86 -7.68
N GLU A 165 10.35 3.22 -7.21
CA GLU A 165 9.34 2.62 -8.07
C GLU A 165 8.58 3.66 -8.92
N ILE A 166 8.31 4.85 -8.35
CA ILE A 166 7.76 5.99 -9.08
C ILE A 166 8.75 6.48 -10.14
N MET A 167 10.02 6.66 -9.78
CA MET A 167 11.06 7.09 -10.70
C MET A 167 11.21 6.12 -11.89
N GLU A 168 11.15 4.80 -11.63
CA GLU A 168 11.18 3.78 -12.66
C GLU A 168 9.92 3.76 -13.52
N ALA A 169 8.74 3.99 -12.93
CA ALA A 169 7.50 4.12 -13.69
C ALA A 169 7.53 5.33 -14.62
N LEU A 170 8.01 6.48 -14.13
CA LEU A 170 8.18 7.70 -14.93
C LEU A 170 9.16 7.50 -16.09
N GLY A 171 10.26 6.79 -15.86
CA GLY A 171 11.23 6.46 -16.91
C GLY A 171 10.70 5.60 -18.05
N LYS A 172 9.53 4.96 -17.88
CA LYS A 172 8.85 4.18 -18.93
C LYS A 172 7.89 5.02 -19.77
N PHE A 173 7.58 6.24 -19.36
CA PHE A 173 6.71 7.12 -20.13
C PHE A 173 7.50 7.72 -21.31
N PRO A 174 7.04 7.53 -22.57
CA PRO A 174 7.85 7.86 -23.75
C PRO A 174 7.82 9.35 -24.12
N SER A 175 6.84 10.10 -23.62
CA SER A 175 6.61 11.50 -24.00
C SER A 175 7.07 12.47 -22.91
N GLU A 176 6.72 13.74 -23.06
CA GLU A 176 7.19 14.80 -22.18
C GLU A 176 6.65 14.64 -20.74
N THR A 177 7.52 14.79 -19.75
CA THR A 177 7.13 14.79 -18.33
C THR A 177 7.44 16.14 -17.71
N VAL A 178 6.48 16.66 -16.96
CA VAL A 178 6.59 17.93 -16.25
C VAL A 178 6.19 17.70 -14.80
N THR A 179 6.90 18.30 -13.87
CA THR A 179 6.44 18.43 -12.49
C THR A 179 6.00 19.86 -12.23
N TYR A 180 4.80 20.05 -11.70
CA TYR A 180 4.34 21.31 -11.16
C TYR A 180 4.41 21.24 -9.64
N VAL A 181 5.38 21.94 -9.05
CA VAL A 181 5.53 22.05 -7.59
C VAL A 181 4.47 23.01 -7.07
N ASN A 182 3.38 22.45 -6.58
CA ASN A 182 2.23 23.14 -6.04
C ASN A 182 2.33 23.14 -4.51
N ASN A 183 2.87 24.22 -3.95
CA ASN A 183 3.27 24.38 -2.54
C ASN A 183 4.60 23.68 -2.20
N GLU A 184 4.70 22.36 -2.29
CA GLU A 184 5.90 21.67 -1.81
C GLU A 184 6.26 20.36 -2.55
N ALA A 185 7.56 20.15 -2.74
CA ALA A 185 8.17 18.92 -3.25
C ALA A 185 9.39 18.57 -2.38
N ILE A 186 9.13 18.15 -1.14
CA ILE A 186 10.16 17.86 -0.14
C ILE A 186 10.55 16.38 -0.18
N SER A 187 11.81 16.09 0.15
CA SER A 187 12.33 14.74 0.27
C SER A 187 12.12 13.88 -0.98
N ALA A 188 11.33 12.81 -0.91
CA ALA A 188 10.95 12.00 -2.06
C ALA A 188 10.41 12.83 -3.24
N GLY A 189 9.67 13.91 -2.96
CA GLY A 189 9.14 14.83 -3.97
C GLY A 189 10.22 15.48 -4.82
N ALA A 190 11.35 15.86 -4.22
CA ALA A 190 12.47 16.46 -4.94
C ALA A 190 13.12 15.47 -5.92
N PHE A 191 13.24 14.19 -5.54
CA PHE A 191 13.74 13.13 -6.42
C PHE A 191 12.79 12.84 -7.58
N ILE A 192 11.49 12.74 -7.29
CA ILE A 192 10.47 12.50 -8.31
C ILE A 192 10.43 13.67 -9.30
N ALA A 193 10.50 14.92 -8.80
CA ALA A 193 10.59 16.11 -9.65
C ALA A 193 11.86 16.13 -10.51
N ALA A 194 13.00 15.69 -9.97
CA ALA A 194 14.25 15.65 -10.72
C ALA A 194 14.22 14.69 -11.93
N MET A 195 13.39 13.65 -11.88
CA MET A 195 13.23 12.69 -12.98
C MET A 195 12.58 13.32 -14.21
N THR A 196 11.69 14.29 -14.03
CA THR A 196 10.90 14.82 -15.13
C THR A 196 11.74 15.68 -16.06
N GLY A 197 11.22 15.96 -17.26
CA GLY A 197 11.86 16.85 -18.22
C GLY A 197 12.01 18.26 -17.66
N GLU A 198 10.89 18.81 -17.17
CA GLU A 198 10.80 20.18 -16.66
C GLU A 198 10.18 20.24 -15.27
N ILE A 199 10.64 21.21 -14.48
CA ILE A 199 10.07 21.51 -13.17
C ILE A 199 9.54 22.93 -13.22
N TRP A 200 8.24 23.06 -13.04
CA TRP A 200 7.52 24.33 -12.91
C TRP A 200 7.11 24.52 -11.46
N PHE A 201 6.94 25.78 -11.05
CA PHE A 201 6.62 26.12 -9.67
C PHE A 201 5.35 26.96 -9.58
N SER A 202 4.56 26.74 -8.53
CA SER A 202 3.70 27.79 -8.00
C SER A 202 4.56 28.90 -7.37
N PRO A 203 4.06 30.15 -7.23
CA PRO A 203 4.85 31.23 -6.64
C PRO A 203 5.40 30.90 -5.25
N ASP A 204 4.61 30.16 -4.46
CA ASP A 204 4.95 29.73 -3.10
C ASP A 204 5.60 28.32 -3.07
N GLY A 205 5.96 27.78 -4.23
CA GLY A 205 6.51 26.44 -4.38
C GLY A 205 7.91 26.30 -3.77
N ILE A 206 8.11 25.24 -2.98
CA ILE A 206 9.37 24.90 -2.32
C ILE A 206 9.81 23.49 -2.73
N ILE A 207 11.11 23.30 -3.02
CA ILE A 207 11.71 22.00 -3.34
C ILE A 207 12.99 21.80 -2.55
N GLY A 208 13.25 20.58 -2.04
CA GLY A 208 14.53 20.25 -1.41
C GLY A 208 14.40 19.38 -0.16
N ALA A 209 15.32 19.58 0.80
CA ALA A 209 15.43 18.81 2.04
C ALA A 209 15.26 17.29 1.82
N ALA A 210 16.19 16.72 1.04
CA ALA A 210 16.10 15.36 0.52
C ALA A 210 17.14 14.40 1.07
N ALA A 211 17.71 14.71 2.23
CA ALA A 211 18.55 13.77 2.96
C ALA A 211 17.70 12.58 3.46
N PRO A 212 18.17 11.34 3.30
CA PRO A 212 17.48 10.18 3.84
C PRO A 212 17.50 10.22 5.37
N VAL A 213 16.34 9.98 5.96
CA VAL A 213 16.13 9.82 7.40
C VAL A 213 15.50 8.46 7.68
N SER A 214 15.59 7.98 8.92
CA SER A 214 14.83 6.79 9.31
C SER A 214 13.33 7.12 9.40
N GLY A 215 12.46 6.12 9.20
CA GLY A 215 11.01 6.30 9.31
C GLY A 215 10.53 6.75 10.70
N THR A 216 11.38 6.66 11.73
CA THR A 216 11.11 7.15 13.09
C THR A 216 11.59 8.58 13.34
N GLY A 217 12.23 9.21 12.35
CA GLY A 217 12.84 10.55 12.48
C GLY A 217 14.19 10.56 13.20
N GLN A 218 14.73 9.40 13.57
CA GLN A 218 16.07 9.25 14.14
C GLN A 218 17.16 9.34 13.06
N GLU A 219 18.38 9.69 13.48
CA GLU A 219 19.54 9.70 12.59
C GLU A 219 19.86 8.28 12.09
N VAL A 220 20.03 8.15 10.78
CA VAL A 220 20.49 6.91 10.15
C VAL A 220 21.98 6.74 10.45
N ASP A 221 22.40 5.51 10.79
CA ASP A 221 23.83 5.17 10.95
C ASP A 221 24.67 5.79 9.82
N ALA A 222 25.80 6.39 10.18
CA ALA A 222 26.64 7.15 9.25
C ALA A 222 27.06 6.31 8.03
N THR A 223 27.38 5.03 8.22
CA THR A 223 27.78 4.14 7.12
C THR A 223 26.62 3.84 6.20
N MET A 224 25.44 3.57 6.75
CA MET A 224 24.23 3.34 5.97
C MET A 224 23.80 4.61 5.21
N LYS A 225 23.81 5.77 5.86
CA LYS A 225 23.53 7.07 5.24
C LYS A 225 24.46 7.33 4.06
N MET A 226 25.77 7.11 4.23
CA MET A 226 26.75 7.25 3.13
C MET A 226 26.44 6.33 1.94
N LYS A 227 26.04 5.07 2.18
CA LYS A 227 25.65 4.14 1.10
C LYS A 227 24.41 4.63 0.35
N ILE A 228 23.37 5.04 1.07
CA ILE A 228 22.13 5.54 0.49
C ILE A 228 22.40 6.81 -0.32
N VAL A 229 23.08 7.80 0.28
CA VAL A 229 23.43 9.06 -0.39
C VAL A 229 24.29 8.82 -1.63
N SER A 230 25.30 7.94 -1.54
CA SER A 230 26.15 7.59 -2.69
C SER A 230 25.34 6.98 -3.84
N TYR A 231 24.44 6.03 -3.53
CA TYR A 231 23.55 5.44 -4.52
C TYR A 231 22.60 6.46 -5.16
N LEU A 232 21.98 7.32 -4.34
CA LEU A 232 21.07 8.37 -4.80
C LEU A 232 21.77 9.36 -5.73
N LYS A 233 22.98 9.80 -5.37
CA LYS A 233 23.80 10.68 -6.23
C LYS A 233 24.17 10.01 -7.54
N ALA A 234 24.53 8.72 -7.53
CA ALA A 234 24.82 7.98 -8.76
C ALA A 234 23.59 7.88 -9.68
N ARG A 235 22.43 7.52 -9.12
CA ARG A 235 21.16 7.43 -9.85
C ARG A 235 20.76 8.80 -10.43
N LEU A 236 20.85 9.87 -9.64
CA LEU A 236 20.55 11.23 -10.09
C LEU A 236 21.47 11.69 -11.21
N ARG A 237 22.79 11.45 -11.12
CA ARG A 237 23.72 11.81 -12.20
C ARG A 237 23.31 11.14 -13.51
N SER A 238 23.00 9.84 -13.49
CA SER A 238 22.56 9.10 -14.67
C SER A 238 21.30 9.67 -15.34
N ILE A 239 20.46 10.41 -14.61
CA ILE A 239 19.17 10.92 -15.12
C ILE A 239 19.21 12.42 -15.40
N SER A 240 20.07 13.15 -14.69
CA SER A 240 20.26 14.59 -14.84
C SER A 240 21.38 14.97 -15.79
N GLU A 241 22.09 14.00 -16.37
CA GLU A 241 23.02 14.21 -17.46
C GLU A 241 22.36 15.04 -18.58
N GLY A 242 23.02 16.13 -18.97
CA GLY A 242 22.50 17.08 -19.97
C GLY A 242 21.45 18.08 -19.47
N LYS A 243 20.95 17.98 -18.23
CA LYS A 243 19.90 18.86 -17.65
C LYS A 243 20.46 20.04 -16.84
N GLY A 244 21.58 20.63 -17.28
CA GLY A 244 22.18 21.81 -16.64
C GLY A 244 22.69 21.56 -15.23
N TYR A 245 22.32 22.42 -14.28
CA TYR A 245 22.77 22.31 -12.88
C TYR A 245 21.98 21.30 -12.05
N ARG A 246 20.95 20.65 -12.64
CA ARG A 246 20.02 19.77 -11.92
C ARG A 246 20.72 18.73 -11.06
N GLY A 247 21.71 18.01 -11.60
CA GLY A 247 22.43 17.00 -10.84
C GLY A 247 23.18 17.56 -9.62
N GLN A 248 23.75 18.76 -9.73
CA GLN A 248 24.47 19.42 -8.64
C GLN A 248 23.50 19.94 -7.57
N VAL A 249 22.39 20.56 -8.01
CA VAL A 249 21.36 21.10 -7.11
C VAL A 249 20.71 19.99 -6.31
N ILE A 250 20.25 18.91 -6.96
CA ILE A 250 19.65 17.80 -6.22
C ILE A 250 20.69 17.10 -5.33
N SER A 251 21.96 16.98 -5.76
CA SER A 251 23.02 16.47 -4.87
C SER A 251 23.17 17.30 -3.59
N ALA A 252 23.04 18.63 -3.69
CA ALA A 252 23.07 19.55 -2.55
C ALA A 252 21.84 19.45 -1.64
N MET A 253 20.70 18.99 -2.17
CA MET A 253 19.48 18.71 -1.39
C MET A 253 19.59 17.42 -0.57
N VAL A 254 20.43 16.48 -1.00
CA VAL A 254 20.54 15.12 -0.44
C VAL A 254 21.72 14.98 0.52
N ASP A 255 22.83 15.64 0.18
CA ASP A 255 24.12 15.49 0.86
C ASP A 255 24.49 16.77 1.61
N SER A 256 24.48 16.68 2.95
CA SER A 256 24.82 17.80 3.82
C SER A 256 26.29 18.23 3.68
N ASP A 257 27.17 17.34 3.23
CA ASP A 257 28.60 17.63 3.06
C ASP A 257 28.94 18.11 1.64
N TYR A 258 27.99 18.02 0.71
CA TYR A 258 28.14 18.54 -0.64
C TYR A 258 28.03 20.07 -0.64
N GLU A 259 29.10 20.74 -1.05
CA GLU A 259 29.11 22.20 -1.21
C GLU A 259 28.67 22.55 -2.64
N LEU A 260 27.62 23.36 -2.78
CA LEU A 260 27.16 23.84 -4.09
C LEU A 260 27.77 25.21 -4.36
N LYS A 261 28.69 25.26 -5.31
CA LYS A 261 29.32 26.48 -5.81
C LYS A 261 29.11 26.59 -7.31
N ILE A 262 28.53 27.69 -7.76
CA ILE A 262 28.36 28.00 -9.17
C ILE A 262 29.01 29.37 -9.43
N GLU A 263 29.99 29.41 -10.33
CA GLU A 263 30.74 30.63 -10.68
C GLU A 263 31.35 31.38 -9.48
N GLY A 264 31.73 30.65 -8.44
CA GLY A 264 32.31 31.20 -7.22
C GLY A 264 31.28 31.68 -6.19
N GLU A 265 29.99 31.77 -6.53
CA GLU A 265 28.90 32.00 -5.58
C GLU A 265 28.63 30.68 -4.83
N VAL A 266 28.74 30.72 -3.50
CA VAL A 266 28.38 29.58 -2.64
C VAL A 266 26.87 29.64 -2.43
N LEU A 267 26.15 28.74 -3.09
CA LEU A 267 24.70 28.63 -2.95
C LEU A 267 24.30 27.80 -1.73
N LYS A 268 25.19 26.90 -1.32
CA LYS A 268 25.01 26.04 -0.15
C LYS A 268 26.36 25.64 0.42
N ALA A 269 26.59 25.94 1.70
CA ALA A 269 27.81 25.59 2.41
C ALA A 269 27.81 24.13 2.87
N LYS A 270 28.95 23.62 3.34
CA LYS A 270 28.99 22.30 4.00
C LYS A 270 28.29 22.35 5.36
N GLY A 271 27.57 21.29 5.71
CA GLY A 271 26.89 21.13 7.00
C GLY A 271 25.39 21.45 7.00
N GLU A 272 24.85 22.05 5.95
CA GLU A 272 23.40 22.31 5.81
C GLU A 272 22.77 21.48 4.67
N LEU A 273 21.47 21.56 4.45
CA LEU A 273 20.81 20.99 3.26
C LEU A 273 20.24 22.11 2.40
N LEU A 274 20.22 21.90 1.08
CA LEU A 274 19.59 22.87 0.18
C LEU A 274 18.08 22.67 0.12
N SER A 275 17.36 23.77 0.25
CA SER A 275 15.97 23.92 -0.19
C SER A 275 15.88 25.20 -0.98
N LEU A 276 15.08 25.20 -2.05
CA LEU A 276 14.92 26.34 -2.94
C LEU A 276 13.45 26.71 -3.05
N THR A 277 13.19 28.00 -2.97
CA THR A 277 11.92 28.59 -3.39
C THR A 277 11.80 28.64 -4.92
N ALA A 278 10.61 28.97 -5.43
CA ALA A 278 10.37 29.16 -6.85
C ALA A 278 11.29 30.23 -7.47
N SER A 279 11.54 31.34 -6.77
CA SER A 279 12.38 32.45 -7.24
C SER A 279 13.86 32.07 -7.25
N GLU A 280 14.36 31.40 -6.21
CA GLU A 280 15.74 30.91 -6.14
C GLU A 280 15.99 29.84 -7.21
N SER A 281 15.05 28.91 -7.39
CA SER A 281 15.11 27.87 -8.43
C SER A 281 15.16 28.42 -9.86
N ALA A 282 14.61 29.62 -10.08
CA ALA A 282 14.59 30.31 -11.36
C ALA A 282 15.82 31.20 -11.61
N LYS A 283 16.63 31.49 -10.57
CA LYS A 283 17.83 32.30 -10.73
C LYS A 283 18.80 31.61 -11.70
N ALA A 284 19.25 32.37 -12.69
CA ALA A 284 20.11 31.87 -13.76
C ALA A 284 21.59 32.14 -13.47
N TYR A 285 22.43 31.16 -13.80
CA TYR A 285 23.87 31.19 -13.61
C TYR A 285 24.57 30.64 -14.87
N GLY A 286 25.84 30.97 -15.09
CA GLY A 286 26.59 30.46 -16.24
C GLY A 286 26.56 31.36 -17.46
N HIS A 287 27.43 31.03 -18.41
CA HIS A 287 27.45 31.58 -19.77
C HIS A 287 27.39 30.42 -20.78
N PRO A 288 26.22 30.15 -21.44
CA PRO A 288 24.97 30.93 -21.39
C PRO A 288 24.21 30.76 -20.06
N PRO A 289 23.38 31.75 -19.66
CA PRO A 289 22.60 31.70 -18.42
C PRO A 289 21.64 30.52 -18.41
N ARG A 290 21.68 29.72 -17.32
CA ARG A 290 20.79 28.59 -17.10
C ARG A 290 20.21 28.65 -15.69
N ALA A 291 18.90 28.48 -15.55
CA ALA A 291 18.25 28.35 -14.25
C ALA A 291 18.75 27.11 -13.50
N LEU A 292 18.66 27.14 -12.16
CA LEU A 292 19.03 26.01 -11.31
C LEU A 292 18.14 24.78 -11.58
N LEU A 293 16.82 24.97 -11.47
CA LEU A 293 15.82 23.91 -11.65
C LEU A 293 14.59 24.36 -12.44
N SER A 294 14.15 25.61 -12.25
CA SER A 294 12.86 26.08 -12.73
C SER A 294 12.85 26.30 -14.24
N ALA A 295 11.89 25.67 -14.91
CA ALA A 295 11.52 25.96 -16.30
C ALA A 295 10.54 27.14 -16.39
N GLY A 296 9.84 27.47 -15.30
CA GLY A 296 8.90 28.58 -15.23
C GLY A 296 8.07 28.60 -13.95
N THR A 297 7.42 29.74 -13.70
CA THR A 297 6.51 29.96 -12.57
C THR A 297 5.10 30.26 -13.07
N ALA A 298 4.10 29.63 -12.46
CA ALA A 298 2.68 29.77 -12.80
C ALA A 298 1.81 29.65 -11.55
N LYS A 299 0.82 30.53 -11.36
CA LYS A 299 -0.06 30.54 -10.17
C LYS A 299 -1.01 29.36 -10.14
N THR A 300 -1.41 28.86 -11.30
CA THR A 300 -2.32 27.73 -11.43
C THR A 300 -1.83 26.75 -12.50
N MET A 301 -2.36 25.52 -12.46
CA MET A 301 -2.10 24.51 -13.48
C MET A 301 -2.49 24.99 -14.88
N GLU A 302 -3.63 25.69 -15.01
CA GLU A 302 -4.09 26.26 -16.28
C GLU A 302 -3.10 27.30 -16.82
N GLU A 303 -2.53 28.14 -15.94
CA GLU A 303 -1.53 29.13 -16.34
C GLU A 303 -0.24 28.44 -16.83
N LEU A 304 0.20 27.37 -16.15
CA LEU A 304 1.33 26.56 -16.59
C LEU A 304 1.09 25.99 -17.98
N LEU A 305 -0.04 25.31 -18.19
CA LEU A 305 -0.37 24.66 -19.45
C LEU A 305 -0.47 25.68 -20.59
N THR A 306 -1.06 26.84 -20.31
CA THR A 306 -1.19 27.93 -21.28
C THR A 306 0.15 28.55 -21.64
N LYS A 307 1.05 28.77 -20.67
CA LYS A 307 2.41 29.27 -20.94
C LYS A 307 3.24 28.26 -21.72
N LYS A 308 3.08 26.97 -21.43
CA LYS A 308 3.89 25.90 -22.04
C LYS A 308 3.41 25.50 -23.43
N PHE A 309 2.11 25.30 -23.61
CA PHE A 309 1.53 24.76 -24.85
C PHE A 309 0.75 25.80 -25.68
N GLY A 310 0.55 27.00 -25.15
CA GLY A 310 -0.24 28.05 -25.79
C GLY A 310 -1.74 27.94 -25.51
N ALA A 311 -2.45 29.07 -25.59
CA ALA A 311 -3.90 29.12 -25.44
C ALA A 311 -4.59 28.34 -26.57
N GLY A 312 -5.40 27.34 -26.22
CA GLY A 312 -6.03 26.43 -27.18
C GLY A 312 -5.10 25.37 -27.79
N GLY A 313 -3.82 25.35 -27.40
CA GLY A 313 -2.81 24.40 -27.88
C GLY A 313 -2.78 23.07 -27.11
N TYR A 314 -3.70 22.86 -26.16
CA TYR A 314 -3.74 21.65 -25.35
C TYR A 314 -5.17 21.19 -25.02
N THR A 315 -5.30 19.90 -24.74
CA THR A 315 -6.47 19.27 -24.14
C THR A 315 -6.01 18.60 -22.86
N VAL A 316 -6.65 18.93 -21.74
CA VAL A 316 -6.24 18.44 -20.42
C VAL A 316 -7.21 17.38 -19.93
N LYS A 317 -6.66 16.23 -19.53
CA LYS A 317 -7.36 15.22 -18.76
C LYS A 317 -6.77 15.21 -17.36
N ARG A 318 -7.59 15.58 -16.37
CA ARG A 318 -7.19 15.48 -14.96
C ARG A 318 -7.56 14.09 -14.47
N LEU A 319 -6.58 13.36 -13.96
CA LEU A 319 -6.82 12.06 -13.36
C LEU A 319 -7.64 12.27 -12.08
N GLU A 320 -8.87 11.78 -12.07
CA GLU A 320 -9.65 11.76 -10.83
C GLU A 320 -9.17 10.62 -9.93
N ILE A 321 -8.96 10.95 -8.66
CA ILE A 321 -8.69 9.97 -7.62
C ILE A 321 -10.00 9.25 -7.30
N THR A 322 -10.01 7.93 -7.49
CA THR A 322 -11.17 7.08 -7.20
C THR A 322 -11.49 7.08 -5.71
N TRP A 323 -12.73 6.76 -5.34
CA TRP A 323 -13.14 6.66 -3.93
C TRP A 323 -12.29 5.65 -3.16
N SER A 324 -11.90 4.54 -3.80
CA SER A 324 -11.07 3.50 -3.21
C SER A 324 -9.65 3.97 -2.94
N GLU A 325 -9.08 4.81 -3.81
CA GLU A 325 -7.76 5.39 -3.62
C GLU A 325 -7.77 6.45 -2.50
N ARG A 326 -8.82 7.29 -2.45
CA ARG A 326 -9.01 8.23 -1.33
C ARG A 326 -9.13 7.50 0.01
N LEU A 327 -9.89 6.40 0.04
CA LEU A 327 -10.02 5.56 1.22
C LEU A 327 -8.68 4.94 1.62
N ALA A 328 -7.89 4.43 0.67
CA ALA A 328 -6.59 3.85 0.95
C ALA A 328 -5.61 4.86 1.57
N VAL A 329 -5.56 6.09 1.04
CA VAL A 329 -4.76 7.18 1.61
C VAL A 329 -5.26 7.52 3.01
N LEU A 330 -6.57 7.68 3.21
CA LEU A 330 -7.17 7.98 4.51
C LEU A 330 -6.84 6.90 5.55
N LEU A 331 -7.03 5.62 5.20
CA LEU A 331 -6.77 4.48 6.08
C LEU A 331 -5.30 4.45 6.53
N ASN A 332 -4.36 4.75 5.65
CA ASN A 332 -2.95 4.88 6.02
C ASN A 332 -2.73 6.01 7.04
N THR A 333 -3.30 7.19 6.79
CA THR A 333 -3.18 8.35 7.69
C THR A 333 -3.77 8.10 9.08
N ILE A 334 -4.91 7.40 9.18
CA ILE A 334 -5.59 7.15 10.46
C ILE A 334 -5.19 5.82 11.13
N SER A 335 -4.25 5.07 10.56
CA SER A 335 -3.84 3.75 11.06
C SER A 335 -3.47 3.73 12.55
N PRO A 336 -2.73 4.72 13.11
CA PRO A 336 -2.44 4.75 14.54
C PRO A 336 -3.69 4.85 15.43
N ILE A 337 -4.70 5.61 14.99
CA ILE A 337 -5.97 5.77 15.70
C ILE A 337 -6.78 4.48 15.63
N LEU A 338 -6.87 3.86 14.45
CA LEU A 338 -7.56 2.58 14.27
C LEU A 338 -6.92 1.49 15.14
N MET A 339 -5.59 1.48 15.26
CA MET A 339 -4.87 0.56 16.12
C MET A 339 -5.20 0.79 17.60
N GLY A 340 -5.17 2.05 18.06
CA GLY A 340 -5.52 2.39 19.44
C GLY A 340 -6.95 2.01 19.80
N LEU A 341 -7.91 2.28 18.91
CA LEU A 341 -9.31 1.87 19.09
C LEU A 341 -9.49 0.36 19.04
N GLY A 342 -8.78 -0.33 18.14
CA GLY A 342 -8.80 -1.79 18.03
C GLY A 342 -8.30 -2.46 19.32
N LEU A 343 -7.18 -1.99 19.85
CA LEU A 343 -6.64 -2.45 21.13
C LEU A 343 -7.56 -2.13 22.31
N LEU A 344 -8.16 -0.93 22.34
CA LEU A 344 -9.12 -0.56 23.38
C LEU A 344 -10.37 -1.46 23.35
N ALA A 345 -10.89 -1.77 22.16
CA ALA A 345 -12.06 -2.64 22.03
C ALA A 345 -11.77 -4.06 22.53
N LEU A 346 -10.60 -4.63 22.19
CA LEU A 346 -10.13 -5.91 22.73
C LEU A 346 -9.95 -5.87 24.27
N PHE A 347 -9.43 -4.76 24.80
CA PHE A 347 -9.25 -4.59 26.24
C PHE A 347 -10.59 -4.51 26.99
N ILE A 348 -11.56 -3.77 26.44
CA ILE A 348 -12.90 -3.66 27.03
C ILE A 348 -13.59 -5.02 27.00
N GLU A 349 -13.52 -5.76 25.89
CA GLU A 349 -14.05 -7.12 25.79
C GLU A 349 -13.44 -8.05 26.84
N PHE A 350 -12.13 -7.97 27.08
CA PHE A 350 -11.49 -8.81 28.11
C PHE A 350 -11.97 -8.48 29.53
N LYS A 351 -12.27 -7.21 29.82
CA LYS A 351 -12.67 -6.76 31.16
C LYS A 351 -14.19 -6.82 31.40
N SER A 352 -14.98 -6.78 30.32
CA SER A 352 -16.43 -6.80 30.40
C SER A 352 -16.95 -8.18 30.04
N PRO A 353 -17.96 -8.70 30.76
CA PRO A 353 -18.68 -9.90 30.36
C PRO A 353 -19.62 -9.64 29.17
N SER A 354 -19.16 -8.85 28.18
CA SER A 354 -19.91 -8.56 26.96
C SER A 354 -19.77 -9.69 25.95
N PHE A 355 -20.82 -9.92 25.16
CA PHE A 355 -20.79 -10.87 24.06
C PHE A 355 -20.05 -10.26 22.86
N GLY A 356 -18.81 -10.68 22.61
CA GLY A 356 -18.09 -10.86 21.34
C GLY A 356 -17.94 -9.68 20.36
N ILE A 357 -18.79 -8.67 20.40
CA ILE A 357 -18.92 -7.61 19.39
C ILE A 357 -17.75 -6.62 19.52
N LEU A 358 -17.35 -6.27 20.74
CA LEU A 358 -16.18 -5.42 20.96
C LEU A 358 -14.90 -6.18 20.62
N GLY A 359 -14.85 -7.47 20.94
CA GLY A 359 -13.79 -8.38 20.48
C GLY A 359 -13.64 -8.41 18.96
N ILE A 360 -14.72 -8.73 18.24
CA ILE A 360 -14.76 -8.81 16.77
C ILE A 360 -14.42 -7.46 16.14
N SER A 361 -15.00 -6.37 16.62
CA SER A 361 -14.69 -5.02 16.10
C SER A 361 -13.23 -4.66 16.34
N GLY A 362 -12.65 -5.02 17.48
CA GLY A 362 -11.23 -4.87 17.77
C GLY A 362 -10.34 -5.60 16.77
N PHE A 363 -10.64 -6.88 16.51
CA PHE A 363 -9.91 -7.67 15.49
C PHE A 363 -10.08 -7.12 14.08
N LEU A 364 -11.27 -6.64 13.71
CA LEU A 364 -11.51 -6.03 12.41
C LEU A 364 -10.71 -4.74 12.24
N LEU A 365 -10.69 -3.87 13.25
CA LEU A 365 -9.91 -2.63 13.23
C LEU A 365 -8.41 -2.91 13.08
N LEU A 366 -7.87 -3.87 13.85
CA LEU A 366 -6.48 -4.29 13.73
C LEU A 366 -6.21 -4.93 12.35
N GLY A 367 -7.13 -5.76 11.85
CA GLY A 367 -7.02 -6.37 10.53
C GLY A 367 -6.97 -5.33 9.40
N VAL A 368 -7.73 -4.24 9.49
CA VAL A 368 -7.66 -3.11 8.56
C VAL A 368 -6.29 -2.42 8.62
N VAL A 369 -5.72 -2.25 9.81
CA VAL A 369 -4.36 -1.67 9.97
C VAL A 369 -3.30 -2.59 9.36
N PHE A 370 -3.32 -3.89 9.67
CA PHE A 370 -2.38 -4.86 9.08
C PHE A 370 -2.48 -4.89 7.56
N LEU A 371 -3.71 -4.88 7.01
CA LEU A 371 -3.92 -4.85 5.57
C LEU A 371 -3.44 -3.51 4.96
N GLY A 372 -3.66 -2.40 5.67
CA GLY A 372 -3.15 -1.08 5.31
C GLY A 372 -1.62 -1.04 5.25
N SER A 373 -0.93 -1.50 6.30
CA SER A 373 0.54 -1.58 6.37
C SER A 373 1.13 -2.51 5.31
N TYR A 374 0.47 -3.64 5.04
CA TYR A 374 0.86 -4.56 3.97
C TYR A 374 0.73 -3.92 2.58
N VAL A 375 -0.40 -3.26 2.30
CA VAL A 375 -0.63 -2.53 1.05
C VAL A 375 0.33 -1.34 0.92
N ALA A 376 0.65 -0.67 2.03
CA ALA A 376 1.61 0.42 2.09
C ALA A 376 3.05 -0.06 1.80
N GLY A 377 3.33 -1.35 1.99
CA GLY A 377 4.65 -1.95 1.80
C GLY A 377 5.59 -1.79 2.99
N LEU A 378 5.04 -1.43 4.16
CA LEU A 378 5.79 -1.21 5.41
C LEU A 378 6.14 -2.52 6.11
N SER A 379 5.36 -3.59 5.88
CA SER A 379 5.63 -4.92 6.42
C SER A 379 5.10 -6.01 5.48
N GLY A 380 5.71 -7.21 5.57
CA GLY A 380 5.31 -8.36 4.76
C GLY A 380 4.14 -9.15 5.36
N HIS A 381 4.05 -10.43 5.01
CA HIS A 381 3.00 -11.33 5.53
C HIS A 381 3.31 -11.85 6.95
N GLU A 382 4.55 -11.70 7.38
CA GLU A 382 5.09 -12.28 8.61
C GLU A 382 4.39 -11.76 9.87
N PRO A 383 4.15 -10.45 10.05
CA PRO A 383 3.42 -9.96 11.21
C PRO A 383 2.03 -10.59 11.31
N ILE A 384 1.24 -10.62 10.23
CA ILE A 384 -0.10 -11.22 10.24
C ILE A 384 -0.05 -12.69 10.68
N LEU A 385 0.94 -13.45 10.23
CA LEU A 385 1.12 -14.84 10.65
C LEU A 385 1.48 -14.96 12.14
N VAL A 386 2.39 -14.13 12.63
CA VAL A 386 2.79 -14.12 14.06
C VAL A 386 1.64 -13.67 14.95
N PHE A 387 0.88 -12.64 14.56
CA PHE A 387 -0.34 -12.22 15.26
C PHE A 387 -1.37 -13.34 15.32
N SER A 388 -1.62 -14.01 14.18
CA SER A 388 -2.57 -15.12 14.10
C SER A 388 -2.13 -16.30 14.98
N LEU A 389 -0.84 -16.62 15.00
CA LEU A 389 -0.30 -17.64 15.89
C LEU A 389 -0.48 -17.27 17.36
N GLY A 390 -0.22 -16.00 17.71
CA GLY A 390 -0.45 -15.51 19.06
C GLY A 390 -1.92 -15.60 19.49
N LEU A 391 -2.84 -15.26 18.59
CA LEU A 391 -4.28 -15.41 18.79
C LEU A 391 -4.66 -16.89 18.98
N LEU A 392 -4.12 -17.80 18.18
CA LEU A 392 -4.39 -19.24 18.31
C LEU A 392 -3.89 -19.80 19.65
N LEU A 393 -2.73 -19.36 20.14
CA LEU A 393 -2.23 -19.77 21.46
C LEU A 393 -3.12 -19.26 22.60
N LEU A 394 -3.61 -18.02 22.48
CA LEU A 394 -4.57 -17.47 23.44
C LEU A 394 -5.88 -18.26 23.44
N LEU A 395 -6.43 -18.57 22.26
CA LEU A 395 -7.63 -19.39 22.13
C LEU A 395 -7.41 -20.82 22.66
N ALA A 396 -6.25 -21.41 22.40
CA ALA A 396 -5.92 -22.74 22.88
C ALA A 396 -5.86 -22.81 24.42
N GLU A 397 -5.31 -21.78 25.08
CA GLU A 397 -5.35 -21.67 26.53
C GLU A 397 -6.79 -21.61 27.05
N VAL A 398 -7.62 -20.72 26.47
CA VAL A 398 -9.00 -20.52 26.91
C VAL A 398 -9.85 -21.79 26.75
N ILE A 399 -9.65 -22.55 25.67
CA ILE A 399 -10.46 -23.74 25.36
C ILE A 399 -9.93 -25.00 26.05
N PHE A 400 -8.62 -25.23 26.03
CA PHE A 400 -8.03 -26.52 26.42
C PHE A 400 -7.32 -26.50 27.78
N PHE A 401 -6.78 -25.35 28.20
CA PHE A 401 -5.91 -25.26 29.39
C PHE A 401 -6.30 -24.13 30.35
N PRO A 402 -7.58 -23.92 30.71
CA PRO A 402 -7.97 -22.80 31.56
C PRO A 402 -7.20 -22.83 32.89
N GLY A 403 -6.36 -21.81 33.12
CA GLY A 403 -5.62 -21.59 34.36
C GLY A 403 -4.10 -21.85 34.33
N VAL A 404 -3.53 -22.29 33.21
CA VAL A 404 -2.07 -22.52 33.07
C VAL A 404 -1.31 -21.23 32.77
N ILE A 405 -1.97 -20.27 32.12
CA ILE A 405 -1.57 -18.91 31.76
C ILE A 405 -0.39 -18.83 30.76
N VAL A 406 0.42 -19.88 30.62
CA VAL A 406 1.62 -19.91 29.76
C VAL A 406 1.29 -19.67 28.30
N ALA A 407 0.30 -20.38 27.73
CA ALA A 407 -0.03 -20.21 26.32
C ALA A 407 -0.72 -18.86 26.05
N ALA A 408 -1.53 -18.36 27.00
CA ALA A 408 -2.11 -17.01 26.90
C ALA A 408 -1.05 -15.90 26.93
N LEU A 409 -0.07 -15.98 27.84
CA LEU A 409 1.01 -14.97 27.91
C LEU A 409 1.91 -15.02 26.67
N ALA A 410 2.30 -16.22 26.24
CA ALA A 410 3.06 -16.38 25.01
C ALA A 410 2.29 -15.83 23.80
N GLY A 411 0.99 -16.13 23.71
CA GLY A 411 0.10 -15.63 22.66
C GLY A 411 0.01 -14.12 22.66
N LEU A 412 -0.20 -13.51 23.83
CA LEU A 412 -0.25 -12.05 23.99
C LEU A 412 1.06 -11.38 23.60
N LEU A 413 2.21 -11.94 24.00
CA LEU A 413 3.52 -11.41 23.62
C LEU A 413 3.76 -11.50 22.11
N LEU A 414 3.34 -12.58 21.45
CA LEU A 414 3.42 -12.69 19.99
C LEU A 414 2.50 -11.67 19.30
N MET A 415 1.28 -11.47 19.81
CA MET A 415 0.37 -10.46 19.27
C MET A 415 0.95 -9.05 19.41
N ILE A 416 1.43 -8.67 20.60
CA ILE A 416 2.05 -7.35 20.85
C ILE A 416 3.30 -7.20 20.00
N GLY A 417 4.19 -8.20 19.98
CA GLY A 417 5.41 -8.19 19.16
C GLY A 417 5.10 -8.06 17.68
N SER A 418 4.04 -8.71 17.19
CA SER A 418 3.57 -8.55 15.82
C SER A 418 3.01 -7.17 15.52
N LEU A 419 2.32 -6.52 16.46
CA LEU A 419 1.81 -5.15 16.25
C LEU A 419 2.98 -4.18 16.13
N VAL A 420 3.96 -4.31 17.03
CA VAL A 420 5.20 -3.51 16.99
C VAL A 420 5.94 -3.78 15.67
N TRP A 421 6.02 -5.03 15.21
CA TRP A 421 6.63 -5.37 13.94
C TRP A 421 5.86 -4.77 12.74
N ALA A 422 4.53 -4.82 12.71
CA ALA A 422 3.76 -4.23 11.60
C ALA A 422 3.90 -2.71 11.47
N MET A 423 4.35 -2.03 12.53
CA MET A 423 4.67 -0.60 12.51
C MET A 423 6.16 -0.32 12.30
N ALA A 424 7.02 -1.32 12.49
CA ALA A 424 8.44 -1.19 12.21
C ALA A 424 8.61 -1.04 10.69
N ASP A 425 9.40 -0.06 10.27
CA ASP A 425 9.76 0.17 8.87
C ASP A 425 10.75 -0.91 8.41
N LEU A 426 10.26 -2.16 8.36
CA LEU A 426 10.99 -3.37 8.05
C LEU A 426 10.57 -3.86 6.68
N TRP A 427 11.49 -3.69 5.74
CA TRP A 427 11.18 -3.85 4.34
C TRP A 427 10.99 -5.34 3.99
N PRO A 428 10.06 -5.67 3.08
CA PRO A 428 9.85 -7.04 2.63
C PRO A 428 11.12 -7.62 2.02
N ASN A 429 11.47 -8.86 2.37
CA ASN A 429 12.65 -9.61 1.89
C ASN A 429 14.04 -9.09 2.33
N GLN A 430 14.15 -8.26 3.37
CA GLN A 430 15.47 -7.94 3.94
C GLN A 430 16.06 -9.13 4.72
N PRO A 431 17.39 -9.33 4.66
CA PRO A 431 18.04 -10.37 5.48
C PRO A 431 17.84 -10.05 6.96
N ILE A 432 17.40 -11.08 7.71
CA ILE A 432 16.96 -11.00 9.11
C ILE A 432 17.98 -10.23 9.98
N THR A 433 19.27 -10.28 9.70
CA THR A 433 20.32 -9.65 10.51
C THR A 433 20.26 -8.12 10.59
N VAL A 434 19.71 -7.41 9.59
CA VAL A 434 19.60 -5.94 9.60
C VAL A 434 18.29 -5.47 10.26
N ALA A 435 17.27 -6.34 10.26
CA ALA A 435 15.93 -6.04 10.74
C ALA A 435 15.80 -5.93 12.27
N TRP A 436 16.83 -6.29 13.04
CA TRP A 436 16.80 -6.30 14.51
C TRP A 436 17.73 -5.26 15.16
N SER A 437 17.96 -4.11 14.54
CA SER A 437 18.56 -3.00 15.30
C SER A 437 17.51 -2.41 16.26
N GLY A 438 17.93 -2.15 17.51
CA GLY A 438 17.01 -1.67 18.55
C GLY A 438 16.28 -0.37 18.18
N ASP A 439 16.93 0.49 17.39
CA ASP A 439 16.44 1.81 16.99
C ASP A 439 15.18 1.73 16.10
N VAL A 440 15.05 0.70 15.27
CA VAL A 440 13.90 0.50 14.36
C VAL A 440 12.61 0.23 15.15
N PHE A 441 12.73 -0.33 16.36
CA PHE A 441 11.59 -0.63 17.21
C PHE A 441 11.23 0.47 18.19
N VAL A 442 12.10 1.47 18.41
CA VAL A 442 11.85 2.56 19.37
C VAL A 442 10.59 3.35 18.98
N GLY A 443 10.46 3.77 17.72
CA GLY A 443 9.28 4.49 17.22
C GLY A 443 7.98 3.67 17.33
N PRO A 444 7.94 2.43 16.82
CA PRO A 444 6.83 1.50 17.02
C PRO A 444 6.44 1.30 18.50
N LEU A 445 7.43 1.15 19.40
CA LEU A 445 7.21 1.04 20.84
C LEU A 445 6.62 2.32 21.43
N GLN A 446 7.09 3.50 21.00
CA GLN A 446 6.54 4.79 21.40
C GLN A 446 5.10 4.97 20.89
N ASN A 447 4.82 4.61 19.64
CA ASN A 447 3.48 4.67 19.06
C ASN A 447 2.52 3.72 19.76
N LEU A 448 2.95 2.50 20.07
CA LEU A 448 2.18 1.56 20.89
C LEU A 448 1.96 2.11 22.29
N GLY A 449 2.99 2.70 22.91
CA GLY A 449 2.91 3.33 24.24
C GLY A 449 1.93 4.51 24.26
N LEU A 450 1.95 5.37 23.24
CA LEU A 450 1.03 6.49 23.08
C LEU A 450 -0.39 6.01 22.77
N ALA A 451 -0.54 5.00 21.92
CA ALA A 451 -1.84 4.36 21.65
C ALA A 451 -2.43 3.75 22.93
N LEU A 452 -1.61 3.10 23.75
CA LEU A 452 -2.02 2.56 25.04
C LEU A 452 -2.37 3.68 26.03
N ALA A 453 -1.57 4.75 26.10
CA ALA A 453 -1.85 5.90 26.95
C ALA A 453 -3.14 6.61 26.54
N LEU A 454 -3.39 6.78 25.23
CA LEU A 454 -4.65 7.29 24.69
C LEU A 454 -5.81 6.36 25.00
N ALA A 455 -5.64 5.04 24.83
CA ALA A 455 -6.67 4.06 25.16
C ALA A 455 -7.02 4.09 26.65
N VAL A 456 -6.03 4.16 27.53
CA VAL A 456 -6.22 4.31 28.98
C VAL A 456 -6.87 5.65 29.31
N GLY A 457 -6.39 6.76 28.73
CA GLY A 457 -6.95 8.09 28.95
C GLY A 457 -8.41 8.19 28.49
N LEU A 458 -8.73 7.63 27.32
CA LEU A 458 -10.08 7.55 26.79
C LEU A 458 -10.94 6.61 27.65
N GLY A 459 -10.40 5.48 28.08
CA GLY A 459 -11.08 4.56 29.01
C GLY A 459 -11.43 5.21 30.35
N LEU A 460 -10.49 5.96 30.94
CA LEU A 460 -10.71 6.73 32.17
C LEU A 460 -11.70 7.88 31.95
N ALA A 461 -11.63 8.56 30.81
CA ALA A 461 -12.60 9.60 30.44
C ALA A 461 -14.00 8.99 30.26
N LEU A 462 -14.13 7.83 29.62
CA LEU A 462 -15.40 7.11 29.49
C LEU A 462 -15.96 6.74 30.88
N ILE A 463 -15.13 6.21 31.78
CA ILE A 463 -15.54 5.93 33.18
C ILE A 463 -15.97 7.23 33.90
N ARG A 464 -15.29 8.35 33.65
CA ARG A 464 -15.52 9.61 34.35
C ARG A 464 -16.70 10.43 33.82
N PHE A 465 -17.02 10.31 32.53
CA PHE A 465 -18.00 11.14 31.82
C PHE A 465 -19.23 10.36 31.35
N ILE A 466 -19.21 9.03 31.32
CA ILE A 466 -20.42 8.23 31.12
C ILE A 466 -21.07 8.04 32.49
N PRO A 467 -22.21 8.70 32.79
CA PRO A 467 -22.92 8.51 34.05
C PRO A 467 -23.36 7.05 34.19
N ASP A 468 -23.44 6.56 35.43
CA ASP A 468 -24.03 5.26 35.80
C ASP A 468 -25.50 5.20 35.33
N GLY A 469 -25.73 4.87 34.07
CA GLY A 469 -27.05 4.83 33.46
C GLY A 469 -27.11 3.86 32.28
N TRP A 470 -28.30 3.75 31.69
CA TRP A 470 -28.77 2.86 30.61
C TRP A 470 -27.70 2.11 29.78
N PHE A 471 -26.63 2.76 29.32
CA PHE A 471 -25.53 2.11 28.60
C PHE A 471 -24.83 1.00 29.43
N TRP A 472 -24.48 1.28 30.69
CA TRP A 472 -23.89 0.30 31.60
C TRP A 472 -24.91 -0.76 32.01
N ASP A 473 -26.17 -0.36 32.24
CA ASP A 473 -27.24 -1.31 32.55
C ASP A 473 -27.47 -2.29 31.40
N ARG A 474 -27.39 -1.89 30.12
CA ARG A 474 -27.50 -2.85 29.01
C ARG A 474 -26.28 -3.74 28.82
N LEU A 475 -25.08 -3.26 29.12
CA LEU A 475 -23.86 -4.07 29.11
C LEU A 475 -23.85 -5.08 30.28
N ALA A 476 -24.33 -4.67 31.46
CA ALA A 476 -24.42 -5.51 32.65
C ALA A 476 -25.62 -6.46 32.63
N VAL A 477 -26.76 -6.05 32.05
CA VAL A 477 -27.97 -6.89 31.95
C VAL A 477 -27.78 -8.00 30.89
N GLY A 478 -26.88 -7.84 29.92
CA GLY A 478 -26.44 -8.93 29.05
C GLY A 478 -25.55 -9.96 29.76
N ALA A 479 -24.77 -9.53 30.76
CA ALA A 479 -23.85 -10.39 31.52
C ALA A 479 -24.54 -11.33 32.53
N VAL A 480 -25.83 -11.11 32.83
CA VAL A 480 -26.59 -11.96 33.75
C VAL A 480 -27.35 -13.09 33.04
N ILE A 481 -27.32 -13.17 31.69
CA ILE A 481 -28.15 -14.15 30.97
C ILE A 481 -27.36 -15.30 30.31
N ASP A 482 -26.05 -15.17 30.04
CA ASP A 482 -25.28 -16.26 29.40
C ASP A 482 -24.29 -17.01 30.32
N GLY A 483 -24.31 -16.72 31.63
CA GLY A 483 -23.56 -17.45 32.66
C GLY A 483 -24.34 -18.58 33.35
N ALA A 484 -25.55 -18.92 32.88
CA ALA A 484 -26.40 -19.94 33.51
C ALA A 484 -26.06 -21.38 33.07
N ALA A 485 -24.82 -21.65 32.67
CA ALA A 485 -24.33 -22.98 32.35
C ALA A 485 -22.89 -23.17 32.85
N GLN A 486 -22.69 -23.07 34.16
CA GLN A 486 -21.75 -23.84 35.00
C GLN A 486 -21.52 -23.07 36.30
N ASN A 487 -22.47 -23.21 37.22
CA ASN A 487 -22.28 -23.26 38.67
C ASN A 487 -23.67 -23.20 39.31
N SER A 488 -24.17 -24.35 39.70
CA SER A 488 -25.35 -24.48 40.57
C SER A 488 -25.04 -23.75 41.89
N GLY A 489 -25.58 -22.54 42.08
CA GLY A 489 -25.44 -21.81 43.34
C GLY A 489 -25.27 -20.30 43.18
N GLY A 490 -26.22 -19.62 42.51
CA GLY A 490 -26.27 -18.17 42.53
C GLY A 490 -26.75 -17.68 43.90
N SER A 491 -25.85 -17.08 44.69
CA SER A 491 -26.20 -16.38 45.93
C SER A 491 -27.00 -15.11 45.58
N PRO A 492 -28.29 -14.99 45.98
CA PRO A 492 -29.05 -13.78 45.72
C PRO A 492 -28.73 -12.74 46.81
N ALA A 493 -28.29 -11.57 46.35
CA ALA A 493 -28.41 -10.27 47.02
C ALA A 493 -28.05 -10.22 48.53
N ALA A 494 -26.83 -9.74 48.80
CA ALA A 494 -26.35 -9.29 50.12
C ALA A 494 -27.24 -8.23 50.82
N VAL A 495 -28.30 -7.74 50.16
CA VAL A 495 -29.20 -6.69 50.65
C VAL A 495 -30.35 -7.25 51.53
N GLY A 496 -30.58 -8.57 51.57
CA GLY A 496 -31.66 -9.17 52.37
C GLY A 496 -31.25 -10.03 53.57
N LEU A 497 -30.00 -10.52 53.63
CA LEU A 497 -29.63 -11.56 54.61
C LEU A 497 -29.59 -11.06 56.07
N SER A 498 -29.39 -9.77 56.30
CA SER A 498 -29.38 -9.20 57.65
C SER A 498 -30.75 -9.31 58.33
N ALA A 499 -31.84 -9.28 57.56
CA ALA A 499 -33.20 -9.39 58.09
C ALA A 499 -33.60 -10.85 58.45
N LEU A 500 -32.77 -11.82 58.03
CA LEU A 500 -32.99 -13.24 58.30
C LEU A 500 -32.33 -13.70 59.60
N VAL A 501 -31.46 -12.88 60.21
CA VAL A 501 -30.83 -13.19 61.51
C VAL A 501 -31.92 -13.25 62.59
N GLY A 502 -31.97 -14.37 63.32
CA GLY A 502 -33.01 -14.68 64.31
C GLY A 502 -34.23 -15.43 63.75
N GLN A 503 -34.34 -15.60 62.42
CA GLN A 503 -35.43 -16.39 61.84
C GLN A 503 -35.15 -17.89 61.95
N ARG A 504 -36.24 -18.67 62.01
CA ARG A 504 -36.20 -20.14 62.00
C ARG A 504 -36.43 -20.66 60.58
N GLY A 505 -35.70 -21.71 60.23
CA GLY A 505 -35.83 -22.42 58.97
C GLY A 505 -35.64 -23.92 59.16
N VAL A 506 -35.54 -24.63 58.03
CA VAL A 506 -35.29 -26.08 58.00
C VAL A 506 -34.04 -26.35 57.17
N ALA A 507 -33.18 -27.25 57.63
CA ALA A 507 -32.04 -27.72 56.85
C ALA A 507 -32.55 -28.47 55.61
N ALA A 508 -32.47 -27.85 54.42
CA ALA A 508 -32.89 -28.47 53.16
C ALA A 508 -31.93 -29.58 52.71
N THR A 509 -30.68 -29.50 53.15
CA THR A 509 -29.63 -30.52 52.99
C THR A 509 -28.90 -30.69 54.32
N GLY A 510 -28.17 -31.79 54.50
CA GLY A 510 -27.34 -31.96 55.68
C GLY A 510 -26.20 -30.94 55.70
N LEU A 511 -25.99 -30.28 56.84
CA LEU A 511 -24.97 -29.25 57.05
C LEU A 511 -23.73 -29.89 57.69
N PHE A 512 -22.66 -30.08 56.90
CA PHE A 512 -21.41 -30.76 57.33
C PHE A 512 -20.13 -30.12 56.76
N PRO A 513 -19.66 -28.94 57.23
CA PRO A 513 -20.37 -27.94 58.03
C PRO A 513 -21.25 -27.03 57.17
N SER A 514 -21.13 -27.07 55.84
CA SER A 514 -21.92 -26.26 54.89
C SER A 514 -23.04 -27.07 54.24
N GLY A 515 -24.03 -26.37 53.71
CA GLY A 515 -25.21 -26.91 53.06
C GLY A 515 -26.24 -25.80 52.80
N GLN A 516 -27.52 -26.18 52.68
CA GLN A 516 -28.60 -25.26 52.37
C GLN A 516 -29.72 -25.32 53.42
N VAL A 517 -30.26 -24.16 53.75
CA VAL A 517 -31.43 -24.00 54.64
C VAL A 517 -32.56 -23.33 53.90
N GLU A 518 -33.79 -23.72 54.23
CA GLU A 518 -35.00 -23.13 53.67
C GLU A 518 -35.69 -22.27 54.75
N ILE A 519 -35.88 -20.99 54.43
CA ILE A 519 -36.54 -19.99 55.28
C ILE A 519 -37.59 -19.29 54.42
N ASP A 520 -38.85 -19.26 54.86
CA ASP A 520 -39.99 -18.69 54.12
C ASP A 520 -40.09 -19.17 52.66
N GLY A 521 -39.85 -20.47 52.42
CA GLY A 521 -39.94 -21.10 51.10
C GLY A 521 -38.80 -20.72 50.13
N ARG A 522 -37.73 -20.09 50.63
CA ARG A 522 -36.53 -19.75 49.85
C ARG A 522 -35.30 -20.45 50.44
N ARG A 523 -34.43 -20.94 49.56
CA ARG A 523 -33.19 -21.63 49.93
C ARG A 523 -32.02 -20.67 50.00
N TYR A 524 -31.26 -20.77 51.08
CA TYR A 524 -30.05 -19.99 51.35
C TYR A 524 -28.90 -20.94 51.65
N GLU A 525 -27.69 -20.58 51.22
CA GLU A 525 -26.48 -21.28 51.61
C GLU A 525 -26.18 -20.96 53.08
N ALA A 526 -25.88 -22.00 53.87
CA ALA A 526 -25.63 -21.86 55.28
C ALA A 526 -24.52 -22.78 55.76
N SER A 527 -23.88 -22.37 56.85
CA SER A 527 -22.85 -23.14 57.54
C SER A 527 -23.11 -23.20 59.04
N VAL A 528 -22.76 -24.33 59.64
CA VAL A 528 -22.82 -24.56 61.08
C VAL A 528 -21.44 -24.28 61.69
N ALA A 529 -21.41 -23.48 62.76
CA ALA A 529 -20.15 -23.11 63.43
C ALA A 529 -19.49 -24.29 64.15
N VAL A 530 -20.29 -25.20 64.73
CA VAL A 530 -19.80 -26.39 65.47
C VAL A 530 -20.72 -27.58 65.23
N GLY A 531 -20.13 -28.70 64.80
CA GLY A 531 -20.85 -29.97 64.61
C GLY A 531 -21.53 -30.07 63.24
N SER A 532 -22.62 -30.83 63.19
CA SER A 532 -23.38 -31.08 61.96
C SER A 532 -24.88 -31.16 62.23
N ILE A 533 -25.67 -30.81 61.22
CA ILE A 533 -27.14 -30.82 61.29
C ILE A 533 -27.69 -31.65 60.13
N ASP A 534 -28.50 -32.65 60.45
CA ASP A 534 -29.13 -33.50 59.44
C ASP A 534 -30.18 -32.74 58.61
N ALA A 535 -30.40 -33.19 57.37
CA ALA A 535 -31.46 -32.66 56.53
C ALA A 535 -32.83 -32.86 57.21
N GLY A 536 -33.68 -31.83 57.14
CA GLY A 536 -35.00 -31.79 57.76
C GLY A 536 -35.02 -31.27 59.20
N ALA A 537 -33.86 -31.00 59.83
CA ALA A 537 -33.82 -30.43 61.16
C ALA A 537 -34.14 -28.92 61.17
N THR A 538 -34.82 -28.47 62.22
CA THR A 538 -35.10 -27.05 62.45
C THR A 538 -33.82 -26.32 62.85
N VAL A 539 -33.56 -25.18 62.20
CA VAL A 539 -32.38 -24.35 62.44
C VAL A 539 -32.78 -22.91 62.73
N ILE A 540 -31.93 -22.18 63.45
CA ILE A 540 -32.06 -20.74 63.66
C ILE A 540 -30.83 -20.03 63.09
N VAL A 541 -31.06 -18.89 62.43
CA VAL A 541 -29.99 -18.09 61.86
C VAL A 541 -29.32 -17.27 62.97
N CYS A 542 -28.10 -17.62 63.32
CA CYS A 542 -27.32 -16.95 64.37
C CYS A 542 -26.47 -15.80 63.83
N GLY A 543 -26.16 -15.79 62.52
CA GLY A 543 -25.34 -14.75 61.92
C GLY A 543 -25.23 -14.86 60.40
N ARG A 544 -24.32 -14.07 59.83
CA ARG A 544 -24.00 -14.08 58.39
C ARG A 544 -22.49 -14.13 58.18
N THR A 545 -22.10 -14.70 57.05
CA THR A 545 -20.78 -14.55 56.44
C THR A 545 -20.92 -13.80 55.11
N ASP A 546 -19.81 -13.47 54.47
CA ASP A 546 -19.82 -12.84 53.15
C ASP A 546 -20.42 -13.75 52.06
N PHE A 547 -20.52 -15.05 52.33
CA PHE A 547 -20.94 -16.07 51.36
C PHE A 547 -22.22 -16.84 51.75
N GLY A 548 -22.81 -16.60 52.93
CA GLY A 548 -24.02 -17.31 53.37
C GLY A 548 -24.43 -17.05 54.82
N LEU A 549 -25.40 -17.80 55.33
CA LEU A 549 -25.90 -17.70 56.71
C LEU A 549 -25.10 -18.59 57.67
N VAL A 550 -24.96 -18.16 58.93
CA VAL A 550 -24.48 -19.03 60.01
C VAL A 550 -25.68 -19.50 60.81
N VAL A 551 -25.85 -20.81 60.92
CA VAL A 551 -27.03 -21.43 61.56
C VAL A 551 -26.64 -22.39 62.65
N GLU A 552 -27.51 -22.54 63.64
CA GLU A 552 -27.41 -23.54 64.70
C GLU A 552 -28.71 -24.34 64.79
N ARG A 553 -28.64 -25.52 65.38
CA ARG A 553 -29.82 -26.36 65.61
C ARG A 553 -30.76 -25.62 66.56
N ALA A 554 -32.01 -25.42 66.15
CA ALA A 554 -33.01 -24.87 67.05
C ALA A 554 -33.47 -25.99 67.99
N ASP A 555 -33.09 -25.91 69.26
CA ASP A 555 -33.69 -26.76 70.29
C ASP A 555 -35.20 -26.43 70.39
N ALA A 556 -36.01 -27.48 70.55
CA ALA A 556 -37.47 -27.45 70.43
C ALA A 556 -38.15 -26.53 71.45
#